data_AF-A0AAU7RJZ9-F1
#
_entry.id   AF-A0AAU7RJZ9-F1
#
_cell.length_a   1.000
_cell.length_b   1.000
_cell.length_c   1.000
_cell.angle_alpha   90.00
_cell.angle_beta   90.00
_cell.angle_gamma   90.00
#
_symmetry.space_group_name_H-M   'P 1'
#
loop_
_entity.id
_entity.type
_entity.pdbx_description
1 polymer ?
#
loop_
_entity_poly.entity_id
_entity_poly.type
_entity_poly.pdbx_seq_one_letter_code
_entity_poly.pdbx_strand_id
1 'polypeptide(L)'
;MAPSNHPESSMPAEVPAPYGSGPADAAHLPPTGKKPAAKVRIHHLQQAKEEGRRFAMLTAYEQYSAEIFDQAGIEVLLVGDSASNNVFGNETSLPVTVDELLPLCRAVSRSAKRALVVADLPFGSYEVSPAQAVASGVRFLKEGLAHAVKIEGSAYYAETVRAMVQAGVPVMAHIGFTPQSEHALGGYRVQGRGDDAQRLIDDAVALQDAGAFSVLMEMVPAETAAAVDAALRVPTVGIGAGNRTTGQVLVWQDMAGLRGGKMAKFVKQYADLRSTLTEAAAAYGEDVRSGQFPGPEHSF
;
A
#
# COMPACT_ATOMS: atom_id res chain seq x y z
N MET A 1 -19.58 -74.85 -22.54
CA MET A 1 -18.32 -74.08 -22.59
C MET A 1 -18.69 -72.63 -22.89
N ALA A 2 -18.53 -71.74 -21.90
CA ALA A 2 -18.48 -70.29 -22.12
C ALA A 2 -17.10 -69.94 -22.74
N PRO A 3 -16.92 -68.77 -23.40
CA PRO A 3 -16.87 -67.45 -22.73
C PRO A 3 -17.77 -66.39 -23.42
N SER A 4 -18.55 -65.59 -22.71
CA SER A 4 -18.24 -64.27 -22.11
C SER A 4 -17.67 -63.23 -23.09
N ASN A 5 -18.54 -62.35 -23.61
CA ASN A 5 -18.14 -61.12 -24.30
C ASN A 5 -18.57 -59.93 -23.44
N HIS A 6 -17.59 -59.28 -22.79
CA HIS A 6 -17.75 -57.99 -22.13
C HIS A 6 -17.83 -56.88 -23.19
N PRO A 7 -18.65 -55.84 -23.03
CA PRO A 7 -18.40 -54.57 -23.70
C PRO A 7 -17.34 -53.80 -22.90
N GLU A 8 -16.24 -53.46 -23.58
CA GLU A 8 -15.18 -52.60 -23.09
C GLU A 8 -15.75 -51.20 -22.77
N SER A 9 -15.58 -50.80 -21.51
CA SER A 9 -15.69 -49.43 -21.06
C SER A 9 -14.46 -48.67 -21.58
N SER A 10 -14.64 -47.87 -22.64
CA SER A 10 -13.64 -46.87 -23.05
C SER A 10 -14.01 -45.52 -22.43
N MET A 11 -13.61 -45.30 -21.18
CA MET A 11 -13.49 -43.94 -20.62
C MET A 11 -12.37 -43.21 -21.39
N PRO A 12 -12.61 -42.05 -22.01
CA PRO A 12 -11.52 -41.21 -22.45
C PRO A 12 -10.95 -40.43 -21.24
N ALA A 13 -9.65 -40.61 -21.06
CA ALA A 13 -8.64 -39.66 -20.60
C ALA A 13 -9.07 -38.57 -19.60
N GLU A 14 -8.58 -38.75 -18.36
CA GLU A 14 -8.09 -37.71 -17.45
C GLU A 14 -8.36 -36.25 -17.86
N VAL A 15 -9.36 -35.65 -17.21
CA VAL A 15 -9.65 -34.21 -17.32
C VAL A 15 -8.54 -33.44 -16.59
N PRO A 16 -7.80 -32.53 -17.26
CA PRO A 16 -6.76 -31.74 -16.62
C PRO A 16 -7.34 -30.88 -15.50
N ALA A 17 -6.60 -30.74 -14.40
CA ALA A 17 -7.01 -29.92 -13.26
C ALA A 17 -7.29 -28.47 -13.68
N PRO A 18 -8.40 -27.84 -13.22
CA PRO A 18 -8.82 -26.49 -13.63
C PRO A 18 -7.93 -25.36 -13.06
N TYR A 19 -6.86 -25.71 -12.33
CA TYR A 19 -5.89 -24.75 -11.81
C TYR A 19 -4.49 -25.14 -12.26
N GLY A 20 -4.03 -24.52 -13.33
CA GLY A 20 -2.71 -24.70 -13.92
C GLY A 20 -2.74 -24.34 -15.40
N SER A 21 -1.98 -23.32 -15.79
CA SER A 21 -1.90 -22.87 -17.18
C SER A 21 -1.20 -23.94 -18.05
N GLY A 22 -1.99 -24.74 -18.76
CA GLY A 22 -1.55 -25.38 -20.00
C GLY A 22 -1.09 -24.34 -21.02
N PRO A 23 -0.32 -24.73 -22.05
CA PRO A 23 0.35 -23.77 -22.94
C PRO A 23 -0.70 -22.92 -23.65
N ALA A 24 -0.72 -21.63 -23.31
CA ALA A 24 -1.65 -20.66 -23.87
C ALA A 24 -1.36 -20.48 -25.36
N ASP A 25 -2.33 -20.81 -26.20
CA ASP A 25 -2.36 -20.37 -27.60
C ASP A 25 -2.41 -18.84 -27.63
N ALA A 26 -1.27 -18.24 -27.97
CA ALA A 26 -1.08 -16.81 -28.10
C ALA A 26 -1.77 -16.28 -29.37
N ALA A 27 -3.11 -16.25 -29.38
CA ALA A 27 -3.86 -15.80 -30.55
C ALA A 27 -5.17 -15.05 -30.24
N HIS A 28 -5.23 -14.25 -29.17
CA HIS A 28 -6.21 -13.15 -29.08
C HIS A 28 -5.88 -12.09 -28.02
N LEU A 29 -4.71 -11.45 -28.15
CA LEU A 29 -4.45 -10.19 -27.45
C LEU A 29 -4.36 -9.08 -28.49
N PRO A 30 -5.21 -8.03 -28.43
CA PRO A 30 -5.06 -6.90 -29.33
C PRO A 30 -3.67 -6.27 -29.11
N PRO A 31 -2.92 -5.93 -30.17
CA PRO A 31 -1.62 -5.33 -30.03
C PRO A 31 -1.79 -3.90 -29.53
N THR A 32 -1.77 -3.70 -28.21
CA THR A 32 -1.67 -2.36 -27.66
C THR A 32 -0.22 -1.92 -27.82
N GLY A 33 0.07 -1.26 -28.94
CA GLY A 33 1.37 -0.62 -29.24
C GLY A 33 1.73 0.56 -28.32
N LYS A 34 1.28 0.55 -27.06
CA LYS A 34 1.74 1.49 -26.04
C LYS A 34 3.06 0.96 -25.50
N LYS A 35 4.12 1.78 -25.57
CA LYS A 35 5.35 1.52 -24.82
C LYS A 35 4.98 1.13 -23.37
N PRO A 36 5.63 0.13 -22.77
CA PRO A 36 5.42 -0.19 -21.36
C PRO A 36 5.51 1.09 -20.56
N ALA A 37 4.47 1.40 -19.76
CA ALA A 37 4.46 2.62 -18.98
C ALA A 37 5.71 2.67 -18.09
N ALA A 38 6.46 3.78 -18.16
CA ALA A 38 7.75 3.88 -17.50
C ALA A 38 7.60 3.74 -15.98
N LYS A 39 8.46 2.92 -15.36
CA LYS A 39 8.42 2.67 -13.92
C LYS A 39 8.61 3.99 -13.13
N VAL A 40 7.71 4.27 -12.20
CA VAL A 40 7.76 5.42 -11.30
C VAL A 40 8.99 5.29 -10.39
N ARG A 41 9.65 6.43 -10.18
CA ARG A 41 10.91 6.59 -9.44
C ARG A 41 10.80 7.88 -8.63
N ILE A 42 11.65 8.03 -7.62
CA ILE A 42 11.64 9.22 -6.75
C ILE A 42 11.75 10.54 -7.55
N HIS A 43 12.55 10.57 -8.62
CA HIS A 43 12.71 11.77 -9.45
C HIS A 43 11.44 12.15 -10.23
N HIS A 44 10.56 11.18 -10.55
CA HIS A 44 9.27 11.49 -11.19
C HIS A 44 8.32 12.20 -10.20
N LEU A 45 8.40 11.88 -8.90
CA LEU A 45 7.64 12.58 -7.85
C LEU A 45 8.18 13.98 -7.61
N GLN A 46 9.51 14.14 -7.63
CA GLN A 46 10.17 15.44 -7.58
C GLN A 46 9.76 16.32 -8.77
N GLN A 47 9.77 15.76 -9.99
CA GLN A 47 9.30 16.45 -11.19
C GLN A 47 7.82 16.87 -11.06
N ALA A 48 6.98 16.04 -10.44
CA ALA A 48 5.58 16.41 -10.19
C ALA A 48 5.48 17.64 -9.27
N LYS A 49 6.31 17.73 -8.22
CA LYS A 49 6.40 18.91 -7.34
C LYS A 49 6.81 20.16 -8.13
N GLU A 50 7.90 20.06 -8.89
CA GLU A 50 8.48 21.17 -9.65
C GLU A 50 7.53 21.71 -10.73
N GLU A 51 6.79 20.83 -11.39
CA GLU A 51 5.81 21.18 -12.43
C GLU A 51 4.42 21.52 -11.86
N GLY A 52 4.23 21.45 -10.54
CA GLY A 52 2.94 21.68 -9.91
C GLY A 52 1.89 20.62 -10.22
N ARG A 53 2.28 19.46 -10.75
CA ARG A 53 1.39 18.29 -10.96
C ARG A 53 1.11 17.59 -9.63
N ARG A 54 0.07 16.76 -9.61
CA ARG A 54 -0.29 15.93 -8.45
C ARG A 54 -0.09 14.45 -8.78
N PHE A 55 0.12 13.63 -7.76
CA PHE A 55 0.18 12.17 -7.88
C PHE A 55 -0.70 11.48 -6.84
N ALA A 56 -1.12 10.24 -7.13
CA ALA A 56 -1.91 9.42 -6.24
C ALA A 56 -1.05 8.34 -5.57
N MET A 57 -1.38 8.08 -4.31
CA MET A 57 -0.80 7.02 -3.51
C MET A 57 -1.94 6.22 -2.85
N LEU A 58 -1.82 4.91 -2.85
CA LEU A 58 -2.75 4.03 -2.11
C LEU A 58 -1.95 3.03 -1.31
N THR A 59 -2.49 2.59 -0.18
CA THR A 59 -1.94 1.39 0.45
C THR A 59 -2.22 0.15 -0.41
N ALA A 60 -1.37 -0.87 -0.30
CA ALA A 60 -1.57 -2.18 -0.91
C ALA A 60 -0.86 -3.23 -0.06
N TYR A 61 -1.43 -4.43 0.03
CA TYR A 61 -0.91 -5.48 0.92
C TYR A 61 -0.83 -6.87 0.26
N GLU A 62 -1.40 -7.02 -0.93
CA GLU A 62 -1.38 -8.29 -1.66
C GLU A 62 -1.35 -8.07 -3.18
N GLN A 63 -1.33 -9.17 -3.93
CA GLN A 63 -1.12 -9.18 -5.37
C GLN A 63 -2.21 -8.47 -6.16
N TYR A 64 -3.49 -8.78 -5.93
CA TYR A 64 -4.58 -8.34 -6.79
C TYR A 64 -4.81 -6.84 -6.70
N SER A 65 -4.84 -6.28 -5.49
CA SER A 65 -4.89 -4.83 -5.26
C SER A 65 -3.69 -4.13 -5.89
N ALA A 66 -2.47 -4.67 -5.73
CA ALA A 66 -1.29 -4.09 -6.36
C ALA A 66 -1.37 -4.10 -7.90
N GLU A 67 -1.81 -5.20 -8.52
CA GLU A 67 -1.98 -5.28 -9.97
C GLU A 67 -3.07 -4.31 -10.48
N ILE A 68 -4.22 -4.28 -9.81
CA ILE A 68 -5.34 -3.41 -10.17
C ILE A 68 -4.94 -1.94 -10.05
N PHE A 69 -4.32 -1.54 -8.94
CA PHE A 69 -3.89 -0.16 -8.71
C PHE A 69 -2.76 0.25 -9.64
N ASP A 70 -1.82 -0.65 -9.92
CA ASP A 70 -0.80 -0.42 -10.93
C ASP A 70 -1.45 -0.21 -12.29
N GLN A 71 -2.36 -1.07 -12.75
CA GLN A 71 -3.04 -0.90 -14.05
C GLN A 71 -3.91 0.37 -14.11
N ALA A 72 -4.52 0.77 -12.99
CA ALA A 72 -5.33 1.98 -12.87
C ALA A 72 -4.51 3.28 -12.90
N GLY A 73 -3.18 3.21 -12.86
CA GLY A 73 -2.31 4.38 -12.99
C GLY A 73 -1.81 4.96 -11.66
N ILE A 74 -2.06 4.33 -10.51
CA ILE A 74 -1.56 4.80 -9.21
C ILE A 74 -0.02 4.85 -9.22
N GLU A 75 0.56 5.98 -8.84
CA GLU A 75 2.00 6.21 -8.95
C GLU A 75 2.80 5.57 -7.81
N VAL A 76 2.23 5.54 -6.60
CA VAL A 76 2.90 5.04 -5.39
C VAL A 76 2.01 4.04 -4.65
N LEU A 77 2.57 2.87 -4.32
CA LEU A 77 1.91 1.88 -3.47
C LEU A 77 2.60 1.80 -2.12
N LEU A 78 1.84 1.95 -1.04
CA LEU A 78 2.33 1.86 0.33
C LEU A 78 1.99 0.53 0.97
N VAL A 79 3.01 -0.25 1.30
CA VAL A 79 2.87 -1.40 2.20
C VAL A 79 2.98 -0.87 3.62
N GLY A 80 1.86 -0.34 4.12
CA GLY A 80 1.82 0.39 5.38
C GLY A 80 1.62 -0.50 6.59
N ASP A 81 2.06 -0.04 7.76
CA ASP A 81 1.82 -0.70 9.06
C ASP A 81 0.33 -0.69 9.46
N SER A 82 -0.48 0.13 8.79
CA SER A 82 -1.95 0.01 8.72
C SER A 82 -2.45 -1.38 8.33
N ALA A 83 -1.60 -2.26 7.80
CA ALA A 83 -1.85 -3.70 7.68
C ALA A 83 -2.17 -4.36 9.02
N SER A 84 -1.59 -3.89 10.12
CA SER A 84 -1.90 -4.35 11.48
C SER A 84 -3.41 -4.39 11.72
N ASN A 85 -4.10 -3.28 11.40
CA ASN A 85 -5.55 -3.18 11.54
C ASN A 85 -6.30 -3.85 10.40
N ASN A 86 -5.89 -3.58 9.16
CA ASN A 86 -6.72 -3.86 7.97
C ASN A 86 -6.46 -5.24 7.36
N VAL A 87 -5.41 -5.93 7.78
CA VAL A 87 -5.03 -7.27 7.33
C VAL A 87 -5.01 -8.23 8.51
N PHE A 88 -4.36 -7.85 9.61
CA PHE A 88 -4.16 -8.74 10.76
C PHE A 88 -5.22 -8.60 11.86
N GLY A 89 -6.09 -7.59 11.78
CA GLY A 89 -7.20 -7.41 12.72
C GLY A 89 -6.78 -6.91 14.11
N ASN A 90 -5.57 -6.42 14.27
CA ASN A 90 -5.12 -5.78 15.51
C ASN A 90 -5.86 -4.46 15.75
N GLU A 91 -5.97 -4.05 17.02
CA GLU A 91 -6.62 -2.79 17.38
C GLU A 91 -5.80 -1.56 16.99
N THR A 92 -4.47 -1.68 16.92
CA THR A 92 -3.54 -0.58 16.67
C THR A 92 -2.43 -1.00 15.70
N SER A 93 -1.61 -0.06 15.21
CA SER A 93 -0.46 -0.39 14.35
C SER A 93 0.74 -0.95 15.10
N LEU A 94 0.79 -0.81 16.44
CA LEU A 94 1.94 -1.19 17.27
C LEU A 94 2.34 -2.67 17.20
N PRO A 95 1.42 -3.66 17.12
CA PRO A 95 1.82 -5.06 17.21
C PRO A 95 2.50 -5.60 15.95
N VAL A 96 2.32 -4.95 14.79
CA VAL A 96 2.84 -5.50 13.53
C VAL A 96 4.36 -5.46 13.50
N THR A 97 4.95 -6.55 13.06
CA THR A 97 6.41 -6.74 13.04
C THR A 97 6.99 -6.58 11.64
N VAL A 98 8.31 -6.44 11.56
CA VAL A 98 9.04 -6.48 10.29
C VAL A 98 8.75 -7.79 9.54
N ASP A 99 8.72 -8.91 10.26
CA ASP A 99 8.55 -10.24 9.66
C ASP A 99 7.14 -10.48 9.11
N GLU A 100 6.13 -9.79 9.67
CA GLU A 100 4.76 -9.81 9.14
C GLU A 100 4.59 -8.89 7.91
N LEU A 101 5.28 -7.75 7.85
CA LEU A 101 5.19 -6.83 6.71
C LEU A 101 6.02 -7.27 5.50
N LEU A 102 7.16 -7.94 5.71
CA LEU A 102 8.02 -8.41 4.61
C LEU A 102 7.32 -9.28 3.55
N PRO A 103 6.49 -10.30 3.90
CA PRO A 103 5.78 -11.08 2.89
C PRO A 103 4.75 -10.26 2.11
N LEU A 104 4.01 -9.35 2.78
CA LEU A 104 3.08 -8.43 2.11
C LEU A 104 3.82 -7.52 1.14
N CYS A 105 4.95 -6.97 1.57
CA CYS A 105 5.79 -6.11 0.77
C CYS A 105 6.32 -6.82 -0.49
N ARG A 106 6.76 -8.06 -0.33
CA ARG A 106 7.22 -8.91 -1.44
C ARG A 106 6.10 -9.23 -2.43
N ALA A 107 4.90 -9.51 -1.94
CA ALA A 107 3.73 -9.76 -2.78
C ALA A 107 3.39 -8.53 -3.64
N VAL A 108 3.30 -7.35 -3.02
CA VAL A 108 3.03 -6.07 -3.71
C VAL A 108 4.14 -5.73 -4.70
N SER A 109 5.41 -5.83 -4.30
CA SER A 109 6.56 -5.47 -5.13
C SER A 109 6.74 -6.34 -6.38
N ARG A 110 6.35 -7.62 -6.32
CA ARG A 110 6.35 -8.52 -7.49
C ARG A 110 5.22 -8.21 -8.47
N SER A 111 4.13 -7.70 -7.94
CA SER A 111 2.87 -7.48 -8.64
C SER A 111 2.84 -6.13 -9.35
N ALA A 112 3.36 -5.08 -8.71
CA ALA A 112 3.49 -3.75 -9.29
C ALA A 112 4.55 -3.72 -10.42
N LYS A 113 4.14 -3.33 -11.63
CA LYS A 113 5.06 -3.22 -12.78
C LYS A 113 5.61 -1.80 -12.93
N ARG A 114 4.80 -0.80 -12.64
CA ARG A 114 5.14 0.62 -12.82
C ARG A 114 5.27 1.36 -11.48
N ALA A 115 4.39 1.15 -10.51
CA ALA A 115 4.30 1.97 -9.32
C ALA A 115 5.57 1.92 -8.46
N LEU A 116 5.85 3.03 -7.77
CA LEU A 116 6.87 3.08 -6.74
C LEU A 116 6.31 2.43 -5.46
N VAL A 117 6.77 1.23 -5.15
CA VAL A 117 6.47 0.57 -3.87
C VAL A 117 7.31 1.14 -2.73
N VAL A 118 6.64 1.66 -1.70
CA VAL A 118 7.19 2.14 -0.43
C VAL A 118 6.71 1.21 0.68
N ALA A 119 7.57 0.85 1.63
CA ALA A 119 7.19 0.03 2.78
C ALA A 119 7.40 0.76 4.10
N ASP A 120 6.47 0.61 5.04
CA ASP A 120 6.67 1.14 6.39
C ASP A 120 7.73 0.35 7.16
N LEU A 121 8.56 1.08 7.91
CA LEU A 121 9.24 0.50 9.05
C LEU A 121 8.26 0.51 10.24
N PRO A 122 7.87 -0.67 10.76
CA PRO A 122 6.93 -0.74 11.87
C PRO A 122 7.56 -0.26 13.17
N PHE A 123 6.73 0.05 14.15
CA PHE A 123 7.16 0.48 15.48
C PHE A 123 8.21 -0.47 16.09
N GLY A 124 9.24 0.11 16.72
CA GLY A 124 10.35 -0.60 17.37
C GLY A 124 11.46 -1.05 16.41
N SER A 125 11.33 -0.82 15.10
CA SER A 125 12.30 -1.27 14.09
C SER A 125 13.33 -0.22 13.67
N TYR A 126 13.19 1.04 14.09
CA TYR A 126 14.10 2.13 13.72
C TYR A 126 14.45 3.09 14.86
N GLU A 127 13.75 3.01 15.98
CA GLU A 127 13.78 3.99 17.06
C GLU A 127 14.99 3.82 17.99
N VAL A 128 15.60 2.62 18.04
CA VAL A 128 16.71 2.34 18.97
C VAL A 128 18.00 3.03 18.51
N SER A 129 18.27 3.04 17.20
CA SER A 129 19.47 3.71 16.65
C SER A 129 19.42 3.86 15.13
N PRO A 130 20.21 4.78 14.55
CA PRO A 130 20.41 4.85 13.09
C PRO A 130 20.86 3.52 12.46
N ALA A 131 21.70 2.75 13.16
CA ALA A 131 22.17 1.44 12.69
C ALA A 131 21.03 0.41 12.62
N GLN A 132 20.12 0.41 13.59
CA GLN A 132 18.92 -0.43 13.56
C GLN A 132 18.02 -0.07 12.38
N ALA A 133 17.76 1.22 12.18
CA ALA A 133 16.93 1.70 11.08
C ALA A 133 17.50 1.34 9.70
N VAL A 134 18.83 1.47 9.52
CA VAL A 134 19.54 1.01 8.32
C VAL A 134 19.34 -0.50 8.12
N ALA A 135 19.53 -1.31 9.18
CA ALA A 135 19.37 -2.75 9.09
C ALA A 135 17.94 -3.13 8.66
N SER A 136 16.91 -2.57 9.31
CA SER A 136 15.50 -2.77 8.97
C SER A 136 15.18 -2.31 7.55
N GLY A 137 15.63 -1.11 7.16
CA GLY A 137 15.45 -0.57 5.81
C GLY A 137 16.06 -1.46 4.73
N VAL A 138 17.27 -1.99 4.96
CA VAL A 138 17.94 -2.93 4.05
C VAL A 138 17.12 -4.22 3.91
N ARG A 139 16.49 -4.73 4.97
CA ARG A 139 15.60 -5.90 4.87
C ARG A 139 14.41 -5.62 3.96
N PHE A 140 13.74 -4.48 4.09
CA PHE A 140 12.60 -4.16 3.23
C PHE A 140 12.97 -3.99 1.75
N LEU A 141 14.16 -3.45 1.45
CA LEU A 141 14.65 -3.37 0.08
C LEU A 141 15.06 -4.75 -0.46
N LYS A 142 15.78 -5.56 0.32
CA LYS A 142 16.34 -6.85 -0.15
C LYS A 142 15.33 -7.99 -0.10
N GLU A 143 14.67 -8.17 1.03
CA GLU A 143 13.74 -9.27 1.27
C GLU A 143 12.32 -8.91 0.83
N GLY A 144 11.90 -7.66 1.08
CA GLY A 144 10.59 -7.13 0.71
C GLY A 144 10.51 -6.63 -0.74
N LEU A 145 11.66 -6.39 -1.38
CA LEU A 145 11.75 -5.84 -2.75
C LEU A 145 11.15 -4.43 -2.90
N ALA A 146 10.97 -3.71 -1.79
CA ALA A 146 10.54 -2.32 -1.81
C ALA A 146 11.57 -1.44 -2.51
N HIS A 147 11.13 -0.31 -3.05
CA HIS A 147 12.04 0.67 -3.64
C HIS A 147 12.49 1.74 -2.65
N ALA A 148 11.70 1.94 -1.58
CA ALA A 148 11.89 2.95 -0.56
C ALA A 148 11.20 2.51 0.73
N VAL A 149 11.52 3.17 1.84
CA VAL A 149 10.85 2.97 3.12
C VAL A 149 10.24 4.25 3.65
N LYS A 150 9.23 4.12 4.51
CA LYS A 150 8.65 5.21 5.28
C LYS A 150 8.94 5.01 6.77
N ILE A 151 9.33 6.08 7.45
CA ILE A 151 9.50 6.11 8.92
C ILE A 151 8.71 7.27 9.51
N GLU A 152 8.28 7.15 10.75
CA GLU A 152 7.52 8.18 11.46
C GLU A 152 8.42 8.95 12.42
N GLY A 153 8.18 10.26 12.54
CA GLY A 153 8.80 11.08 13.57
C GLY A 153 9.24 12.46 13.10
N SER A 154 9.73 13.24 14.07
CA SER A 154 10.10 14.66 13.93
C SER A 154 11.57 14.86 13.53
N ALA A 155 12.07 16.10 13.62
CA ALA A 155 13.49 16.42 13.45
C ALA A 155 14.43 15.56 14.30
N TYR A 156 13.93 14.98 15.40
CA TYR A 156 14.69 14.04 16.24
C TYR A 156 15.32 12.89 15.44
N TYR A 157 14.64 12.40 14.40
CA TYR A 157 15.12 11.30 13.56
C TYR A 157 15.93 11.76 12.34
N ALA A 158 16.32 13.03 12.25
CA ALA A 158 17.13 13.53 11.13
C ALA A 158 18.46 12.78 10.96
N GLU A 159 19.14 12.40 12.05
CA GLU A 159 20.36 11.58 11.96
C GLU A 159 20.07 10.16 11.46
N THR A 160 18.95 9.57 11.89
CA THR A 160 18.47 8.27 11.42
C THR A 160 18.18 8.29 9.92
N VAL A 161 17.42 9.29 9.44
CA VAL A 161 17.15 9.49 8.01
C VAL A 161 18.45 9.63 7.23
N ARG A 162 19.38 10.45 7.72
CA ARG A 162 20.68 10.68 7.06
C ARG A 162 21.48 9.39 6.92
N ALA A 163 21.56 8.58 7.98
CA ALA A 163 22.26 7.31 7.95
C ALA A 163 21.64 6.33 6.94
N MET A 164 20.30 6.25 6.90
CA MET A 164 19.58 5.40 5.94
C MET A 164 19.83 5.84 4.49
N VAL A 165 19.75 7.14 4.21
CA VAL A 165 19.99 7.69 2.87
C VAL A 165 21.45 7.46 2.44
N GLN A 166 22.42 7.66 3.34
CA GLN A 166 23.84 7.37 3.08
C GLN A 166 24.10 5.88 2.81
N ALA A 167 23.34 5.00 3.44
CA ALA A 167 23.38 3.55 3.18
C ALA A 167 22.65 3.14 1.88
N GLY A 168 22.08 4.10 1.14
CA GLY A 168 21.37 3.85 -0.12
C GLY A 168 19.91 3.44 0.04
N VAL A 169 19.31 3.64 1.22
CA VAL A 169 17.89 3.39 1.49
C VAL A 169 17.10 4.70 1.28
N PRO A 170 16.25 4.83 0.24
CA PRO A 170 15.44 6.03 0.07
C PRO A 170 14.35 6.12 1.15
N VAL A 171 14.23 7.27 1.80
CA VAL A 171 13.31 7.48 2.92
C VAL A 171 12.22 8.51 2.58
N MET A 172 10.97 8.12 2.78
CA MET A 172 9.83 9.01 2.93
C MET A 172 9.64 9.27 4.43
N ALA A 173 9.71 10.52 4.86
CA ALA A 173 9.42 10.85 6.26
C ALA A 173 7.91 10.96 6.49
N HIS A 174 7.44 10.70 7.70
CA HIS A 174 6.04 10.89 8.12
C HIS A 174 5.98 11.77 9.38
N ILE A 175 5.37 12.95 9.25
CA ILE A 175 5.15 13.93 10.32
C ILE A 175 3.66 14.20 10.54
N GLY A 176 3.34 14.94 11.61
CA GLY A 176 1.96 15.20 12.02
C GLY A 176 1.51 14.15 13.01
N PHE A 177 0.31 13.61 12.84
CA PHE A 177 -0.13 12.47 13.65
C PHE A 177 0.59 11.21 13.18
N THR A 178 1.45 10.66 14.03
CA THR A 178 2.20 9.42 13.77
C THR A 178 1.53 8.27 14.56
N PRO A 179 0.77 7.37 13.91
CA PRO A 179 0.00 6.32 14.60
C PRO A 179 0.84 5.46 15.56
N GLN A 180 2.14 5.25 15.25
CA GLN A 180 3.05 4.51 16.12
C GLN A 180 3.31 5.21 17.48
N SER A 181 2.95 6.49 17.59
CA SER A 181 3.05 7.31 18.80
C SER A 181 1.70 7.59 19.46
N GLU A 182 0.63 6.85 19.12
CA GLU A 182 -0.73 7.14 19.57
C GLU A 182 -0.88 7.27 21.10
N HIS A 183 -0.13 6.48 21.88
CA HIS A 183 -0.18 6.54 23.35
C HIS A 183 0.45 7.83 23.89
N ALA A 184 1.53 8.32 23.26
CA ALA A 184 2.16 9.59 23.61
C ALA A 184 1.31 10.80 23.15
N LEU A 185 0.63 10.67 22.00
CA LEU A 185 -0.22 11.72 21.43
C LEU A 185 -1.63 11.76 22.06
N GLY A 186 -2.01 10.75 22.84
CA GLY A 186 -3.33 10.65 23.47
C GLY A 186 -4.45 10.36 22.47
N GLY A 187 -4.17 9.46 21.52
CA GLY A 187 -5.07 9.02 20.45
C GLY A 187 -5.04 9.93 19.21
N TYR A 188 -5.99 9.70 18.29
CA TYR A 188 -6.13 10.41 17.01
C TYR A 188 -6.44 11.91 17.21
N ARG A 189 -5.38 12.73 17.26
CA ARG A 189 -5.48 14.18 17.46
C ARG A 189 -4.83 14.92 16.30
N VAL A 190 -5.48 16.01 15.88
CA VAL A 190 -4.96 16.92 14.86
C VAL A 190 -3.71 17.62 15.39
N GLN A 191 -2.61 17.59 14.63
CA GLN A 191 -1.32 18.19 14.97
C GLN A 191 -1.09 19.50 14.21
N GLY A 192 -0.17 20.36 14.66
CA GLY A 192 0.20 21.58 13.92
C GLY A 192 -0.81 22.74 14.04
N ARG A 193 -1.48 22.87 15.20
CA ARG A 193 -2.38 23.99 15.53
C ARG A 193 -1.64 25.09 16.30
N GLY A 194 -1.93 26.35 15.99
CA GLY A 194 -1.33 27.49 16.69
C GLY A 194 0.20 27.48 16.56
N ASP A 195 0.90 27.66 17.68
CA ASP A 195 2.36 27.72 17.73
C ASP A 195 3.06 26.41 17.26
N ASP A 196 2.32 25.30 17.21
CA ASP A 196 2.82 24.01 16.70
C ASP A 196 3.03 24.01 15.17
N ALA A 197 2.41 24.94 14.44
CA ALA A 197 2.56 25.01 12.99
C ALA A 197 4.02 25.24 12.57
N GLN A 198 4.74 26.12 13.28
CA GLN A 198 6.15 26.41 12.99
C GLN A 198 7.04 25.20 13.29
N ARG A 199 6.80 24.51 14.41
CA ARG A 199 7.53 23.29 14.77
C ARG A 199 7.40 22.22 13.67
N LEU A 200 6.21 22.04 13.12
CA LEU A 200 6.00 21.07 12.04
C LEU A 200 6.74 21.43 10.75
N ILE A 201 6.86 22.73 10.44
CA ILE A 201 7.68 23.22 9.32
C ILE A 201 9.15 22.90 9.59
N ASP A 202 9.65 23.20 10.77
CA ASP A 202 11.05 22.97 11.16
C ASP A 202 11.40 21.47 11.13
N ASP A 203 10.50 20.62 11.63
CA ASP A 203 10.61 19.15 11.57
C ASP A 203 10.72 18.66 10.13
N ALA A 204 9.83 19.15 9.25
CA ALA A 204 9.81 18.76 7.85
C ALA A 204 11.08 19.19 7.11
N VAL A 205 11.57 20.41 7.38
CA VAL A 205 12.80 20.94 6.79
C VAL A 205 14.01 20.13 7.26
N ALA A 206 14.10 19.80 8.55
CA ALA A 206 15.19 18.99 9.09
C ALA A 206 15.25 17.60 8.44
N LEU A 207 14.10 16.96 8.23
CA LEU A 207 14.00 15.64 7.59
C LEU A 207 14.33 15.69 6.09
N GLN A 208 13.91 16.74 5.40
CA GLN A 208 14.34 17.00 4.01
C GLN A 208 15.86 17.18 3.93
N ASP A 209 16.43 18.01 4.81
CA ASP A 209 17.87 18.31 4.79
C ASP A 209 18.72 17.09 5.21
N ALA A 210 18.13 16.15 5.95
CA ALA A 210 18.71 14.83 6.19
C ALA A 210 18.68 13.91 4.96
N GLY A 211 17.89 14.23 3.93
CA GLY A 211 17.85 13.52 2.65
C GLY A 211 16.56 12.75 2.38
N ALA A 212 15.49 12.95 3.16
CA ALA A 212 14.19 12.38 2.84
C ALA A 212 13.73 12.85 1.46
N PHE A 213 13.30 11.94 0.58
CA PHE A 213 12.89 12.29 -0.79
C PHE A 213 11.45 12.83 -0.86
N SER A 214 10.69 12.66 0.22
CA SER A 214 9.29 13.07 0.34
C SER A 214 8.92 13.17 1.82
N VAL A 215 7.93 14.00 2.13
CA VAL A 215 7.36 14.12 3.49
C VAL A 215 5.85 13.89 3.45
N LEU A 216 5.38 12.88 4.18
CA LEU A 216 3.97 12.59 4.40
C LEU A 216 3.47 13.36 5.63
N MET A 217 2.29 13.96 5.54
CA MET A 217 1.62 14.68 6.61
C MET A 217 0.25 14.07 6.90
N GLU A 218 0.03 13.65 8.14
CA GLU A 218 -1.23 13.06 8.60
C GLU A 218 -1.94 13.93 9.65
N MET A 219 -3.26 14.12 9.46
CA MET A 219 -4.13 14.89 10.36
C MET A 219 -3.58 16.28 10.73
N VAL A 220 -3.15 17.03 9.70
CA VAL A 220 -2.63 18.41 9.84
C VAL A 220 -3.65 19.41 9.28
N PRO A 221 -3.89 20.58 9.90
CA PRO A 221 -4.71 21.63 9.33
C PRO A 221 -4.26 22.00 7.91
N ALA A 222 -5.21 22.23 7.01
CA ALA A 222 -4.90 22.48 5.60
C ALA A 222 -3.97 23.69 5.38
N GLU A 223 -4.10 24.73 6.20
CA GLU A 223 -3.23 25.92 6.15
C GLU A 223 -1.79 25.59 6.59
N THR A 224 -1.63 24.85 7.69
CA THR A 224 -0.33 24.37 8.16
C THR A 224 0.32 23.46 7.13
N ALA A 225 -0.41 22.50 6.57
CA ALA A 225 0.09 21.60 5.53
C ALA A 225 0.50 22.36 4.25
N ALA A 226 -0.23 23.42 3.89
CA ALA A 226 0.14 24.29 2.78
C ALA A 226 1.44 25.08 3.06
N ALA A 227 1.63 25.54 4.31
CA ALA A 227 2.86 26.22 4.73
C ALA A 227 4.06 25.26 4.72
N VAL A 228 3.89 24.03 5.22
CA VAL A 228 4.92 22.98 5.12
C VAL A 228 5.24 22.67 3.66
N ASP A 229 4.24 22.44 2.80
CA ASP A 229 4.46 22.17 1.38
C ASP A 229 5.21 23.31 0.68
N ALA A 230 4.95 24.57 1.04
CA ALA A 230 5.64 25.73 0.49
C ALA A 230 7.09 25.85 0.97
N ALA A 231 7.40 25.40 2.19
CA ALA A 231 8.76 25.42 2.74
C ALA A 231 9.66 24.31 2.17
N LEU A 232 9.08 23.22 1.66
CA LEU A 232 9.82 22.07 1.15
C LEU A 232 10.05 22.12 -0.37
N ARG A 233 11.25 21.70 -0.76
CA ARG A 233 11.68 21.43 -2.13
C ARG A 233 11.26 20.04 -2.60
N VAL A 234 11.13 19.10 -1.65
CA VAL A 234 10.70 17.72 -1.92
C VAL A 234 9.16 17.64 -2.01
N PRO A 235 8.60 16.64 -2.72
CA PRO A 235 7.16 16.40 -2.74
C PRO A 235 6.62 16.12 -1.34
N THR A 236 5.38 16.56 -1.10
CA THR A 236 4.62 16.22 0.10
C THR A 236 3.46 15.28 -0.21
N VAL A 237 3.09 14.41 0.72
CA VAL A 237 1.91 13.54 0.62
C VAL A 237 0.96 13.85 1.77
N GLY A 238 -0.32 14.05 1.48
CA GLY A 238 -1.32 14.35 2.51
C GLY A 238 -2.26 13.18 2.78
N ILE A 239 -2.63 12.99 4.05
CA ILE A 239 -3.80 12.22 4.48
C ILE A 239 -4.51 13.01 5.59
N GLY A 240 -5.70 13.54 5.28
CA GLY A 240 -6.34 14.51 6.17
C GLY A 240 -5.55 15.81 6.35
N ALA A 241 -4.73 16.19 5.36
CA ALA A 241 -3.88 17.38 5.36
C ALA A 241 -4.29 18.44 4.30
N GLY A 242 -5.55 18.42 3.85
CA GLY A 242 -6.02 19.27 2.76
C GLY A 242 -5.47 18.86 1.39
N ASN A 243 -5.73 19.68 0.36
CA ASN A 243 -5.42 19.37 -1.05
C ASN A 243 -4.19 20.11 -1.61
N ARG A 244 -3.46 20.83 -0.75
CA ARG A 244 -2.32 21.64 -1.17
C ARG A 244 -1.02 20.86 -1.33
N THR A 245 -0.94 19.68 -0.71
CA THR A 245 0.19 18.75 -0.86
C THR A 245 0.39 18.31 -2.32
N THR A 246 1.57 17.78 -2.62
CA THR A 246 1.90 17.29 -3.97
C THR A 246 1.19 15.98 -4.31
N GLY A 247 1.08 15.08 -3.36
CA GLY A 247 0.37 13.80 -3.47
C GLY A 247 -0.66 13.63 -2.38
N GLN A 248 -1.51 12.62 -2.54
CA GLN A 248 -2.52 12.22 -1.56
C GLN A 248 -2.46 10.72 -1.35
N VAL A 249 -2.64 10.28 -0.10
CA VAL A 249 -2.72 8.86 0.25
C VAL A 249 -4.00 8.54 1.02
N LEU A 250 -4.55 7.36 0.75
CA LEU A 250 -5.60 6.75 1.55
C LEU A 250 -5.27 5.27 1.77
N VAL A 251 -5.76 4.73 2.90
CA VAL A 251 -5.88 3.29 3.10
C VAL A 251 -6.89 2.77 2.06
N TRP A 252 -6.50 1.80 1.24
CA TRP A 252 -7.34 1.43 0.10
C TRP A 252 -8.67 0.81 0.52
N GLN A 253 -8.73 0.09 1.65
CA GLN A 253 -9.96 -0.48 2.20
C GLN A 253 -10.95 0.61 2.62
N ASP A 254 -10.46 1.75 3.09
CA ASP A 254 -11.30 2.93 3.39
C ASP A 254 -11.79 3.57 2.10
N MET A 255 -10.88 3.80 1.15
CA MET A 255 -11.16 4.39 -0.15
C MET A 255 -12.20 3.58 -0.94
N ALA A 256 -12.11 2.24 -0.90
CA ALA A 256 -12.99 1.33 -1.63
C ALA A 256 -14.27 0.93 -0.84
N GLY A 257 -14.48 1.48 0.36
CA GLY A 257 -15.65 1.17 1.19
C GLY A 257 -15.67 -0.28 1.69
N LEU A 258 -14.52 -0.94 1.79
CA LEU A 258 -14.42 -2.28 2.35
C LEU A 258 -14.45 -2.26 3.87
N ARG A 259 -13.86 -1.28 4.55
CA ARG A 259 -13.93 -1.18 6.02
C ARG A 259 -15.32 -0.72 6.47
N GLY A 260 -15.87 -1.38 7.49
CA GLY A 260 -17.17 -1.02 8.08
C GLY A 260 -17.04 0.04 9.17
N GLY A 261 -18.18 0.50 9.69
CA GLY A 261 -18.22 1.45 10.80
C GLY A 261 -18.05 2.91 10.38
N LYS A 262 -17.82 3.78 11.36
CA LYS A 262 -17.73 5.23 11.14
C LYS A 262 -16.38 5.58 10.50
N MET A 263 -16.42 6.10 9.27
CA MET A 263 -15.24 6.58 8.57
C MET A 263 -14.70 7.88 9.17
N ALA A 264 -13.38 8.06 9.09
CA ALA A 264 -12.74 9.32 9.45
C ALA A 264 -13.16 10.42 8.48
N LYS A 265 -13.23 11.67 8.96
CA LYS A 265 -13.73 12.83 8.19
C LYS A 265 -12.97 13.06 6.87
N PHE A 266 -11.69 12.69 6.81
CA PHE A 266 -10.85 12.88 5.64
C PHE A 266 -10.99 11.79 4.58
N VAL A 267 -11.73 10.73 4.85
CA VAL A 267 -11.93 9.62 3.90
C VAL A 267 -13.10 9.95 2.97
N LYS A 268 -12.87 9.79 1.67
CA LYS A 268 -13.92 9.69 0.65
C LYS A 268 -13.99 8.24 0.17
N GLN A 269 -15.18 7.65 0.23
CA GLN A 269 -15.46 6.35 -0.39
C GLN A 269 -15.73 6.54 -1.89
N TYR A 270 -15.08 5.72 -2.70
CA TYR A 270 -15.23 5.68 -4.16
C TYR A 270 -15.98 4.42 -4.63
N ALA A 271 -16.21 3.45 -3.73
CA ALA A 271 -17.00 2.26 -3.95
C ALA A 271 -17.61 1.77 -2.63
N ASP A 272 -18.50 0.78 -2.72
CA ASP A 272 -19.01 0.01 -1.56
C ASP A 272 -18.69 -1.47 -1.75
N LEU A 273 -17.41 -1.81 -1.66
CA LEU A 273 -16.97 -3.20 -1.82
C LEU A 273 -17.49 -4.11 -0.69
N ARG A 274 -17.82 -3.56 0.48
CA ARG A 274 -18.37 -4.35 1.58
C ARG A 274 -19.73 -4.94 1.22
N SER A 275 -20.64 -4.12 0.70
CA SER A 275 -21.97 -4.60 0.28
C SER A 275 -21.84 -5.57 -0.89
N THR A 276 -21.05 -5.23 -1.91
CA THR A 276 -20.81 -6.13 -3.06
C THR A 276 -20.28 -7.51 -2.64
N LEU A 277 -19.28 -7.56 -1.74
CA LEU A 277 -18.72 -8.82 -1.28
C LEU A 277 -19.70 -9.60 -0.40
N THR A 278 -20.49 -8.89 0.41
CA THR A 278 -21.51 -9.50 1.27
C THR A 278 -22.62 -10.14 0.44
N GLU A 279 -23.12 -9.45 -0.58
CA GLU A 279 -24.14 -9.96 -1.51
C GLU A 279 -23.62 -11.17 -2.29
N ALA A 280 -22.40 -11.09 -2.84
CA ALA A 280 -21.79 -12.20 -3.56
C ALA A 280 -21.60 -13.44 -2.68
N ALA A 281 -21.12 -13.27 -1.44
CA ALA A 281 -20.94 -14.37 -0.50
C ALA A 281 -22.29 -14.98 -0.06
N ALA A 282 -23.31 -14.15 0.14
CA ALA A 282 -24.65 -14.60 0.50
C ALA A 282 -25.29 -15.41 -0.63
N ALA A 283 -25.21 -14.90 -1.87
CA ALA A 283 -25.72 -15.56 -3.07
C ALA A 283 -25.03 -16.91 -3.31
N TYR A 284 -23.69 -16.95 -3.29
CA TYR A 284 -22.94 -18.20 -3.37
C TYR A 284 -23.37 -19.20 -2.28
N GLY A 285 -23.52 -18.72 -1.04
CA GLY A 285 -23.99 -19.56 0.06
C GLY A 285 -25.42 -20.09 -0.14
N GLU A 286 -26.31 -19.32 -0.77
CA GLU A 286 -27.67 -19.73 -1.11
C GLU A 286 -27.69 -20.76 -2.24
N ASP A 287 -26.91 -20.56 -3.30
CA ASP A 287 -26.80 -21.49 -4.41
C ASP A 287 -26.29 -22.86 -3.94
N VAL A 288 -25.29 -22.88 -3.05
CA VAL A 288 -24.78 -24.12 -2.44
C VAL A 288 -25.84 -24.77 -1.55
N ARG A 289 -26.50 -24.00 -0.67
CA ARG A 289 -27.51 -24.55 0.27
C ARG A 289 -28.77 -25.06 -0.44
N SER A 290 -29.13 -24.48 -1.58
CA SER A 290 -30.27 -24.90 -2.40
C SER A 290 -29.93 -26.00 -3.41
N GLY A 291 -28.65 -26.35 -3.56
CA GLY A 291 -28.19 -27.32 -4.55
C GLY A 291 -28.20 -26.82 -5.99
N GLN A 292 -28.30 -25.50 -6.21
CA GLN A 292 -28.16 -24.88 -7.52
C GLN A 292 -26.69 -24.85 -7.97
N PHE A 293 -25.76 -24.70 -7.04
CA PHE A 293 -24.32 -24.79 -7.30
C PHE A 293 -23.71 -26.07 -6.69
N PRO A 294 -22.85 -26.79 -7.43
CA PRO A 294 -22.52 -26.57 -8.84
C PRO A 294 -23.66 -27.00 -9.77
N GLY A 295 -23.89 -26.21 -10.82
CA GLY A 295 -24.76 -26.58 -11.94
C GLY A 295 -24.10 -27.59 -12.88
N PRO A 296 -24.84 -28.18 -13.85
CA PRO A 296 -24.28 -29.09 -14.85
C PRO A 296 -23.11 -28.51 -15.64
N GLU A 297 -23.14 -27.21 -15.94
CA GLU A 297 -22.06 -26.49 -16.64
C GLU A 297 -20.78 -26.33 -15.80
N HIS A 298 -20.85 -26.61 -14.51
CA HIS A 298 -19.75 -26.58 -13.55
C HIS A 298 -19.37 -27.99 -13.05
N SER A 299 -19.86 -29.04 -13.71
CA SER A 299 -19.69 -30.46 -13.34
C SER A 299 -19.04 -31.28 -14.47
N PHE A 300 -18.36 -32.38 -14.15
CA PHE A 300 -17.63 -33.25 -15.09
C PHE A 300 -18.23 -34.65 -15.16
#